data_AF-G5JDY1-F1
#
_entry.id   AF-G5JDY1-F1
#
_cell.length_a   1.000
_cell.length_b   1.000
_cell.length_c   1.000
_cell.angle_alpha   90.00
_cell.angle_beta   90.00
_cell.angle_gamma   90.00
#
_symmetry.space_group_name_H-M   'P 1'
#
loop_
_entity.id
_entity.type
_entity.pdbx_description
1 polymer ?
#
loop_
_entity_poly.entity_id
_entity_poly.type
_entity_poly.pdbx_seq_one_letter_code
_entity_poly.pdbx_strand_id
1 'polypeptide(L)' 'MAAQQQILTEDLAIELAKAAGMRNVLVHLYLDIDSRQIFEGIHQSLIYYPLYIRQVLTYLDSTNLN' A
#
# COMPACT_ATOMS: atom_id res chain seq x y z
N MET A 1 1.02 12.71 -3.12
CA MET A 1 -0.39 13.13 -3.03
C MET A 1 -1.03 12.77 -1.69
N ALA A 2 -1.20 11.49 -1.30
CA ALA A 2 -1.84 11.15 -0.01
C ALA A 2 -1.08 11.62 1.24
N ALA A 3 0.26 11.46 1.28
CA ALA A 3 1.08 11.97 2.38
C ALA A 3 1.08 13.50 2.49
N GLN A 4 1.02 14.20 1.35
CA GLN A 4 0.95 15.67 1.31
C GLN A 4 -0.37 16.21 1.87
N GLN A 5 -1.41 15.38 1.90
CA GLN A 5 -2.71 15.68 2.49
C GLN A 5 -2.83 15.15 3.93
N GLN A 6 -1.72 14.68 4.53
CA GLN A 6 -1.67 14.07 5.86
C GLN A 6 -2.60 12.85 6.05
N ILE A 7 -3.07 12.24 4.95
CA ILE A 7 -3.89 11.03 4.98
C ILE A 7 -3.02 9.83 5.36
N LEU A 8 -1.79 9.81 4.86
CA LEU A 8 -0.79 8.79 5.17
C LEU A 8 0.49 9.42 5.72
N THR A 9 1.25 8.69 6.54
CA THR A 9 2.64 9.07 6.84
C THR A 9 3.50 8.93 5.59
N GLU A 10 4.56 9.75 5.51
CA GLU A 10 5.47 9.75 4.35
C GLU A 10 6.12 8.37 4.15
N ASP A 11 6.64 7.76 5.22
CA ASP A 11 7.23 6.42 5.18
C ASP A 11 6.25 5.37 4.63
N LEU A 12 4.99 5.40 5.09
CA LEU A 12 4.00 4.44 4.62
C LEU A 12 3.64 4.67 3.15
N ALA A 13 3.55 5.94 2.72
CA ALA A 13 3.30 6.27 1.32
C ALA A 13 4.44 5.82 0.40
N ILE A 14 5.69 5.94 0.85
CA ILE A 14 6.87 5.46 0.12
C ILE A 14 6.82 3.93 -0.04
N GLU A 15 6.52 3.19 1.03
CA GLU A 15 6.47 1.72 0.95
C GLU A 15 5.30 1.21 0.10
N LEU A 16 4.11 1.80 0.23
CA LEU A 16 2.96 1.44 -0.61
C LEU A 16 3.17 1.77 -2.10
N ALA A 17 3.93 2.83 -2.42
CA ALA A 17 4.27 3.15 -3.80
C ALA A 17 5.08 2.02 -4.47
N LYS A 18 5.97 1.35 -3.71
CA LYS A 18 6.69 0.16 -4.20
C LYS A 18 5.72 -0.99 -4.50
N ALA A 19 4.71 -1.19 -3.64
CA ALA A 19 3.68 -2.22 -3.83
C ALA A 19 2.77 -1.96 -5.04
N ALA A 20 2.57 -0.70 -5.45
CA ALA A 20 1.75 -0.38 -6.63
C ALA A 20 2.29 -1.00 -7.93
N GLY A 21 3.61 -1.19 -8.04
CA GLY A 21 4.24 -1.87 -9.17
C GLY A 21 3.91 -3.37 -9.25
N MET A 22 3.65 -4.02 -8.11
CA MET A 22 3.31 -5.45 -8.04
C MET A 22 2.02 -5.77 -8.81
N ARG A 23 1.05 -4.84 -8.84
CA ARG A 23 -0.17 -4.99 -9.66
C ARG A 23 0.17 -5.24 -11.13
N ASN A 24 1.14 -4.50 -11.67
CA ASN A 24 1.50 -4.62 -13.09
C ASN A 24 2.17 -5.97 -13.37
N VAL A 25 3.00 -6.47 -12.46
CA VAL A 25 3.59 -7.81 -12.54
C VAL A 25 2.48 -8.86 -12.55
N LEU A 26 1.56 -8.81 -11.60
CA LEU A 26 0.47 -9.78 -11.47
C LEU A 26 -0.48 -9.79 -12.68
N VAL A 27 -0.75 -8.63 -13.28
CA VAL A 27 -1.70 -8.49 -14.40
C VAL A 27 -1.04 -8.76 -15.75
N HIS A 28 0.18 -8.29 -15.97
CA HIS A 28 0.81 -8.31 -17.30
C HIS A 28 1.89 -9.38 -17.48
N LEU A 29 2.48 -9.89 -16.39
CA LEU A 29 3.57 -10.86 -16.43
C LEU A 29 3.15 -12.22 -15.86
N TYR A 30 1.86 -12.59 -15.96
CA TYR A 30 1.32 -13.79 -15.31
C TYR A 30 1.97 -15.11 -15.76
N LEU A 31 2.55 -15.16 -16.97
CA LEU A 31 3.32 -16.31 -17.45
C LEU A 31 4.76 -16.35 -16.91
N ASP A 32 5.28 -15.22 -16.47
CA ASP A 32 6.69 -15.00 -16.11
C ASP A 32 6.84 -14.52 -14.64
N ILE A 33 5.86 -14.83 -13.79
CA ILE A 33 5.88 -14.42 -12.38
C ILE A 33 7.07 -15.07 -11.66
N ASP A 34 7.93 -14.23 -11.06
CA ASP A 34 8.94 -14.70 -10.10
C ASP A 34 8.28 -14.93 -8.73
N SER A 35 8.19 -16.19 -8.31
CA SER A 35 7.56 -16.59 -7.04
C SER A 35 8.26 -16.01 -5.80
N ARG A 36 9.56 -15.69 -5.88
CA ARG A 36 10.31 -15.06 -4.78
C ARG A 36 9.84 -13.63 -4.57
N GLN A 37 9.65 -12.90 -5.69
CA GLN A 37 9.14 -11.53 -5.66
C GLN A 37 7.71 -11.50 -5.08
N ILE A 38 6.87 -12.48 -5.41
CA ILE A 38 5.53 -12.61 -4.83
C ILE A 38 5.60 -12.90 -3.33
N PHE A 39 6.45 -13.84 -2.90
CA PHE A 39 6.58 -14.18 -1.50
C PHE A 39 7.00 -12.98 -0.64
N GLU A 40 7.98 -12.20 -1.11
CA GLU A 40 8.38 -10.94 -0.47
C GLU A 40 7.21 -9.93 -0.45
N GLY A 41 6.49 -9.79 -1.57
CA GLY A 41 5.32 -8.93 -1.68
C GLY A 41 4.21 -9.27 -0.68
N ILE A 42 3.99 -10.56 -0.38
CA ILE A 42 3.04 -11.01 0.64
C ILE A 42 3.47 -10.50 2.03
N HIS A 43 4.74 -10.68 2.40
CA HIS A 43 5.25 -10.20 3.68
C HIS A 43 5.11 -8.69 3.83
N GLN A 44 5.48 -7.91 2.81
CA GLN A 44 5.31 -6.45 2.83
C GLN A 44 3.82 -6.07 2.93
N SER A 45 2.94 -6.82 2.27
CA SER A 45 1.51 -6.54 2.30
C SER A 45 0.91 -6.73 3.70
N LEU A 46 1.32 -7.78 4.41
CA LEU A 46 0.89 -8.05 5.78
C LEU A 46 1.34 -6.95 6.77
N ILE A 47 2.44 -6.24 6.47
CA ILE A 47 2.95 -5.15 7.31
C ILE A 47 2.22 -3.84 6.98
N TYR A 48 2.15 -3.45 5.70
CA TYR A 48 1.77 -2.09 5.33
C TYR A 48 0.27 -1.88 5.08
N TYR A 49 -0.48 -2.89 4.61
CA TYR A 49 -1.92 -2.71 4.39
C TYR A 49 -2.72 -2.48 5.68
N PRO A 50 -2.42 -3.14 6.82
CA PRO A 50 -3.08 -2.79 8.08
C PRO A 50 -2.83 -1.34 8.51
N LEU A 51 -1.61 -0.83 8.29
CA LEU A 51 -1.26 0.56 8.60
C LEU A 51 -2.01 1.53 7.67
N TYR A 52 -2.10 1.19 6.38
CA TYR A 52 -2.87 1.96 5.40
C TYR A 52 -4.32 2.08 5.82
N ILE A 53 -4.98 0.95 6.12
CA ILE A 53 -6.38 0.92 6.54
C ILE A 53 -6.58 1.80 7.78
N ARG A 54 -5.72 1.65 8.79
CA ARG A 54 -5.81 2.43 10.03
C ARG A 54 -5.70 3.94 9.78
N GLN A 55 -4.71 4.37 8.99
CA GLN A 55 -4.49 5.79 8.73
C GLN A 55 -5.62 6.40 7.87
N VAL A 56 -6.12 5.67 6.88
CA VAL A 56 -7.27 6.10 6.08
C VAL A 56 -8.53 6.21 6.94
N LEU A 57 -8.82 5.23 7.78
CA LEU A 57 -9.98 5.28 8.70
C LEU A 57 -9.86 6.45 9.67
N THR A 58 -8.67 6.66 10.26
CA THR A 58 -8.41 7.81 11.14
C THR A 58 -8.68 9.14 10.46
N TYR A 59 -8.23 9.28 9.20
CA TYR A 59 -8.52 10.47 8.40
C TYR A 59 -10.02 10.63 8.15
N LEU A 60 -10.71 9.57 7.71
CA LEU A 60 -12.15 9.62 7.43
C LEU A 60 -12.97 9.98 8.68
N ASP A 61 -12.64 9.41 9.84
CA ASP A 61 -13.26 9.74 11.11
C ASP A 61 -13.07 11.23 11.46
N SER A 62 -11.86 11.76 11.24
CA SER A 62 -11.59 13.19 11.46
C SER A 62 -12.41 14.12 10.54
N THR A 63 -12.76 13.65 9.34
CA THR A 63 -13.57 14.43 8.39
C THR A 63 -15.07 14.36 8.67
N ASN A 64 -15.57 13.23 9.19
CA ASN A 64 -16.99 13.03 9.54
C ASN A 64 -17.41 13.67 10.87
N LEU A 65 -16.45 14.13 11.67
CA LEU A 65 -16.67 14.87 12.92
C LEU A 65 -16.79 16.39 12.72
N ASN A 66 -16.86 16.88 11.47
CA ASN A 66 -17.13 18.28 11.12
C ASN A 66 -18.54 18.49 10.56
#